data_AF-X8IYV0-F1
#
_entry.id   AF-X8IYV0-F1
#
_cell.length_a   1.000
_cell.length_b   1.000
_cell.length_c   1.000
_cell.angle_alpha   90.00
_cell.angle_beta   90.00
_cell.angle_gamma   90.00
#
_symmetry.space_group_name_H-M   'P 1'
#
loop_
_entity.id
_entity.type
_entity.pdbx_description
1 polymer ?
#
loop_
_entity_poly.entity_id
_entity_poly.type
_entity_poly.pdbx_seq_one_letter_code
_entity_poly.pdbx_strand_id
1 'polypeptide(L)'
;MFEEATTGVLGWHPGELAMRSKLNYVQAVQFSYTMVRDHLPIQHRTFHTSNIAFLPITTLDSESRPWVSLISSKSGKPGFVESPSEVELVVNADVWDGDPVRENLREGKNKLVAGVGVEWATRRRNKIAGMVRNVDWDGTSMKLELKVTQTLGNCPKYISVRTVEPSATSPRVVYHKPTLGLDEQLPADVVDFIHRTDTIFVGTTYVADPSQEEKFPSHLGTNHRGGRVGFVRVRKDGLTLVVPDYSGNRFMNSLGNVQATPLAGITILDFSTGDILYLTGRAENVFDQPARDIMDRTNLLTLVTTTGYTFVQNAVPVRQVSGTQPVPSPYSPPVRYLVEEKPKGNVEDGATLLLERIQLHSSDLATFSFAPSTHVGVKPGQAAIIDMSPFVGAREYAHMARQAGQELSLNDDGIRTWTVSGQTPSGALQLTIREKPGGYVTSRLFAIARKMEQMMPGLLEDTRPAGLQVSLVGIDGDFMLPSEGKGCCGLPEEWGLPRF
;
A
#
# COMPACT_ATOMS: atom_id res chain seq x y z
N MET A 1 13.31 30.69 22.04
CA MET A 1 12.70 31.43 20.91
C MET A 1 11.59 30.53 20.39
N PHE A 2 10.34 30.85 20.69
CA PHE A 2 9.21 30.09 20.16
C PHE A 2 9.15 30.41 18.66
N GLU A 3 9.40 29.43 17.78
CA GLU A 3 9.15 29.56 16.34
C GLU A 3 7.69 30.02 16.17
N GLU A 4 7.48 31.20 15.57
CA GLU A 4 6.13 31.57 15.12
C GLU A 4 5.67 30.49 14.16
N ALA A 5 4.58 29.79 14.51
CA ALA A 5 4.07 28.69 13.73
C ALA A 5 3.32 29.25 12.49
N THR A 6 4.07 29.64 11.46
CA THR A 6 3.52 29.95 10.15
C THR A 6 3.12 28.64 9.45
N THR A 7 1.86 28.56 9.02
CA THR A 7 1.34 27.39 8.30
C THR A 7 1.46 27.63 6.80
N GLY A 8 1.93 26.62 6.06
CA GLY A 8 2.11 26.69 4.61
C GLY A 8 0.82 26.53 3.81
N VAL A 9 -0.31 26.29 4.48
CA VAL A 9 -1.64 26.13 3.86
C VAL A 9 -2.73 26.72 4.74
N LEU A 10 -3.82 27.20 4.12
CA LEU A 10 -4.97 27.78 4.82
C LEU A 10 -6.05 26.75 5.18
N GLY A 11 -5.83 25.49 4.84
CA GLY A 11 -6.75 24.39 5.07
C GLY A 11 -6.50 23.23 4.12
N TRP A 12 -7.41 22.27 4.14
CA TRP A 12 -7.43 21.16 3.19
C TRP A 12 -8.09 21.61 1.89
N HIS A 13 -7.49 21.27 0.76
CA HIS A 13 -8.06 21.64 -0.53
C HIS A 13 -9.31 20.76 -0.82
N PRO A 14 -10.18 21.16 -1.77
CA PRO A 14 -11.46 20.49 -2.01
C PRO A 14 -11.37 18.98 -2.25
N GLY A 15 -10.31 18.51 -2.92
CA GLY A 15 -10.08 17.08 -3.16
C GLY A 15 -9.83 16.30 -1.87
N GLU A 16 -8.98 16.81 -0.96
CA GLU A 16 -8.75 16.19 0.35
C GLU A 16 -10.03 16.18 1.21
N LEU A 17 -10.81 17.26 1.16
CA LEU A 17 -12.08 17.35 1.86
C LEU A 17 -13.08 16.30 1.34
N ALA A 18 -13.19 16.14 0.02
CA ALA A 18 -14.04 15.13 -0.59
C ALA A 18 -13.65 13.71 -0.12
N MET A 19 -12.36 13.42 -0.06
CA MET A 19 -11.85 12.12 0.41
C MET A 19 -12.08 11.88 1.88
N ARG A 20 -11.91 12.91 2.71
CA ARG A 20 -12.17 12.80 4.15
C ARG A 20 -13.65 12.61 4.45
N SER A 21 -14.54 13.27 3.71
CA SER A 21 -15.98 13.07 3.80
C SER A 21 -16.37 11.67 3.36
N LYS A 22 -15.87 11.21 2.20
CA LYS A 22 -16.18 9.87 1.66
C LYS A 22 -15.76 8.74 2.61
N LEU A 23 -14.65 8.91 3.32
CA LEU A 23 -14.09 7.91 4.23
C LEU A 23 -14.45 8.16 5.71
N ASN A 24 -15.35 9.10 6.01
CA ASN A 24 -15.77 9.46 7.37
C ASN A 24 -14.62 9.84 8.33
N TYR A 25 -13.60 10.54 7.82
CA TYR A 25 -12.43 11.02 8.58
C TYR A 25 -12.40 12.53 8.80
N VAL A 26 -13.52 13.23 8.60
CA VAL A 26 -13.60 14.69 8.71
C VAL A 26 -13.14 15.16 10.10
N GLN A 27 -13.60 14.54 11.18
CA GLN A 27 -13.24 14.96 12.53
C GLN A 27 -11.81 14.54 12.94
N ALA A 28 -11.34 13.38 12.45
CA ALA A 28 -10.10 12.76 12.91
C ALA A 28 -8.83 13.60 12.70
N VAL A 29 -8.81 14.46 11.67
CA VAL A 29 -7.63 15.24 11.27
C VAL A 29 -7.98 16.69 10.92
N GLN A 30 -9.07 17.22 11.48
CA GLN A 30 -9.62 18.52 11.11
C GLN A 30 -8.56 19.64 11.06
N PHE A 31 -7.74 19.75 12.11
CA PHE A 31 -6.74 20.81 12.25
C PHE A 31 -5.33 20.39 11.86
N SER A 32 -5.12 19.17 11.34
CA SER A 32 -3.77 18.66 11.08
C SER A 32 -3.06 19.35 9.91
N TYR A 33 -3.75 20.15 9.10
CA TYR A 33 -3.13 21.00 8.07
C TYR A 33 -2.14 22.02 8.67
N THR A 34 -2.33 22.40 9.94
CA THR A 34 -1.40 23.28 10.69
C THR A 34 -0.01 22.66 10.88
N MET A 35 0.14 21.35 10.67
CA MET A 35 1.43 20.68 10.67
C MET A 35 2.26 20.94 9.40
N VAL A 36 1.61 21.42 8.34
CA VAL A 36 2.30 21.87 7.12
C VAL A 36 2.86 23.26 7.39
N ARG A 37 4.18 23.37 7.35
CA ARG A 37 4.92 24.62 7.58
C ARG A 37 5.36 25.21 6.25
N ASP A 38 5.53 26.52 6.18
CA ASP A 38 6.03 27.22 4.99
C ASP A 38 7.56 27.25 4.86
N HIS A 39 8.27 26.78 5.87
CA HIS A 39 9.72 26.72 5.95
C HIS A 39 10.21 25.31 6.30
N LEU A 40 11.53 25.09 6.26
CA LEU A 40 12.26 23.90 6.69
C LEU A 40 12.69 24.07 8.16
N PRO A 41 12.05 23.38 9.12
CA PRO A 41 12.57 23.31 10.48
C PRO A 41 14.01 22.78 10.49
N ILE A 42 14.80 23.15 11.49
CA ILE A 42 16.21 22.71 11.63
C ILE A 42 16.33 21.19 11.44
N GLN A 43 15.44 20.41 12.04
CA GLN A 43 15.45 18.95 11.91
C GLN A 43 15.19 18.45 10.48
N HIS A 44 14.41 19.18 9.67
CA HIS A 44 14.18 18.87 8.26
C HIS A 44 15.38 19.27 7.41
N ARG A 45 16.03 20.39 7.73
CA ARG A 45 17.27 20.83 7.07
C ARG A 45 18.35 19.78 7.23
N THR A 46 18.69 19.42 8.47
CA THR A 46 19.67 18.36 8.77
C THR A 46 19.32 17.04 8.09
N PHE A 47 18.04 16.65 8.10
CA PHE A 47 17.61 15.41 7.46
C PHE A 47 17.89 15.40 5.95
N HIS A 48 17.50 16.45 5.23
CA HIS A 48 17.70 16.48 3.78
C HIS A 48 19.17 16.66 3.41
N THR A 49 19.96 17.40 4.19
CA THR A 49 21.38 17.62 3.88
C THR A 49 22.25 16.41 4.21
N SER A 50 21.92 15.65 5.26
CA SER A 50 22.86 14.72 5.88
C SER A 50 22.41 13.26 5.91
N ASN A 51 21.12 12.96 5.74
CA ASN A 51 20.59 11.61 6.02
C ASN A 51 20.06 10.87 4.79
N ILE A 52 19.81 11.57 3.68
CA ILE A 52 19.23 10.97 2.47
C ILE A 52 20.30 10.75 1.39
N ALA A 53 20.24 9.60 0.73
CA ALA A 53 21.14 9.27 -0.38
C ALA A 53 20.59 9.72 -1.75
N PHE A 54 19.28 9.91 -1.83
CA PHE A 54 18.55 10.37 -3.01
C PHE A 54 17.27 11.08 -2.61
N LEU A 55 16.73 11.89 -3.51
CA LEU A 55 15.50 12.66 -3.34
C LEU A 55 14.55 12.37 -4.51
N PRO A 56 13.48 11.58 -4.29
CA PRO A 56 12.36 11.50 -5.20
C PRO A 56 11.69 12.86 -5.34
N ILE A 57 11.54 13.34 -6.58
CA ILE A 57 11.04 14.68 -6.88
C ILE A 57 9.99 14.63 -8.01
N THR A 58 8.80 15.12 -7.73
CA THR A 58 7.73 15.24 -8.71
C THR A 58 7.88 16.54 -9.48
N THR A 59 7.89 16.42 -10.80
CA THR A 59 7.84 17.53 -11.76
C THR A 59 6.79 17.23 -12.81
N LEU A 60 6.40 18.23 -13.60
CA LEU A 60 5.45 18.07 -14.68
C LEU A 60 6.16 18.10 -16.03
N ASP A 61 5.72 17.25 -16.95
CA ASP A 61 6.12 17.35 -18.35
C ASP A 61 5.38 18.48 -19.09
N SER A 62 5.66 18.64 -20.38
CA SER A 62 5.01 19.65 -21.24
C SER A 62 3.49 19.46 -21.40
N GLU A 63 2.97 18.27 -21.09
CA GLU A 63 1.55 17.92 -21.12
C GLU A 63 0.91 18.03 -19.71
N SER A 64 1.63 18.59 -18.75
CA SER A 64 1.22 18.70 -17.34
C SER A 64 1.00 17.35 -16.64
N ARG A 65 1.60 16.27 -17.15
CA ARG A 65 1.56 14.96 -16.49
C ARG A 65 2.64 14.88 -15.41
N PRO A 66 2.32 14.39 -14.20
CA PRO A 66 3.31 14.24 -13.14
C PRO A 66 4.24 13.06 -13.41
N TRP A 67 5.53 13.28 -13.21
CA TRP A 67 6.59 12.28 -13.21
C TRP A 67 7.41 12.41 -11.94
N VAL A 68 7.89 11.29 -11.38
CA VAL A 68 8.70 11.30 -10.15
C VAL A 68 10.13 10.89 -10.45
N SER A 69 11.04 11.83 -10.54
CA SER A 69 12.46 11.54 -10.72
C SER A 69 13.14 11.12 -9.43
N LEU A 70 14.23 10.37 -9.51
CA LEU A 70 15.06 10.00 -8.36
C LEU A 70 16.41 10.69 -8.50
N ILE A 71 16.52 11.91 -7.97
CA ILE A 71 17.72 12.73 -8.10
C ILE A 71 18.70 12.44 -6.95
N SER A 72 19.98 12.32 -7.27
CA SER A 72 21.04 11.95 -6.33
C SER A 72 22.40 12.38 -6.85
N SER A 73 23.45 12.38 -6.02
CA SER A 73 24.81 12.44 -6.55
C SER A 73 25.22 11.09 -7.13
N LYS A 74 26.10 11.09 -8.14
CA LYS A 74 26.72 9.87 -8.70
C LYS A 74 27.44 9.00 -7.67
N SER A 75 27.83 9.60 -6.54
CA SER A 75 28.54 8.90 -5.47
C SER A 75 27.59 8.11 -4.56
N GLY A 76 26.28 8.34 -4.62
CA GLY A 76 25.30 7.74 -3.72
C GLY A 76 25.44 8.17 -2.25
N LYS A 77 26.37 9.09 -1.94
CA LYS A 77 26.56 9.61 -0.58
C LYS A 77 25.61 10.79 -0.32
N PRO A 78 25.14 10.96 0.93
CA PRO A 78 24.52 12.20 1.37
C PRO A 78 25.42 13.43 1.19
N GLY A 79 24.85 14.63 1.27
CA GLY A 79 25.56 15.90 1.09
C GLY A 79 25.37 16.55 -0.29
N PHE A 80 24.56 15.94 -1.16
CA PHE A 80 24.18 16.51 -2.46
C PHE A 80 23.05 17.55 -2.36
N VAL A 81 22.47 17.70 -1.18
CA VAL A 81 21.45 18.70 -0.84
C VAL A 81 22.03 19.66 0.18
N GLU A 82 21.81 20.96 -0.06
CA GLU A 82 22.16 22.05 0.82
C GLU A 82 20.90 22.84 1.19
N SER A 83 20.92 23.51 2.33
CA SER A 83 19.85 24.41 2.76
C SER A 83 20.46 25.74 3.22
N PRO A 84 20.67 26.69 2.30
CA PRO A 84 21.28 28.00 2.61
C PRO A 84 20.46 28.81 3.63
N SER A 85 19.14 28.70 3.57
CA SER A 85 18.20 29.31 4.52
C SER A 85 17.04 28.34 4.82
N GLU A 86 16.12 28.73 5.71
CA GLU A 86 14.95 27.92 6.06
C GLU A 86 13.90 27.81 4.94
N VAL A 87 13.98 28.66 3.91
CA VAL A 87 13.06 28.66 2.75
C VAL A 87 13.75 28.30 1.44
N GLU A 88 15.01 27.86 1.50
CA GLU A 88 15.83 27.53 0.34
C GLU A 88 16.48 26.16 0.47
N LEU A 89 16.45 25.45 -0.65
CA LEU A 89 17.10 24.16 -0.80
C LEU A 89 17.79 24.11 -2.16
N VAL A 90 19.06 23.73 -2.16
CA VAL A 90 19.88 23.59 -3.37
C VAL A 90 20.23 22.12 -3.52
N VAL A 91 19.95 21.54 -4.69
CA VAL A 91 20.24 20.13 -4.99
C VAL A 91 21.26 20.07 -6.11
N ASN A 92 22.44 19.55 -5.80
CA ASN A 92 23.50 19.26 -6.75
C ASN A 92 23.43 17.78 -7.12
N ALA A 93 22.72 17.44 -8.18
CA ALA A 93 22.45 16.06 -8.58
C ALA A 93 23.09 15.69 -9.92
N ASP A 94 23.29 14.41 -10.14
CA ASP A 94 23.60 13.82 -11.43
C ASP A 94 22.35 13.11 -11.96
N VAL A 95 21.97 13.42 -13.20
CA VAL A 95 20.75 12.95 -13.84
C VAL A 95 21.11 12.09 -15.05
N TRP A 96 20.64 10.85 -15.04
CA TRP A 96 20.94 9.87 -16.09
C TRP A 96 20.04 10.06 -17.32
N ASP A 97 20.47 9.51 -18.45
CA ASP A 97 19.60 9.39 -19.62
C ASP A 97 18.32 8.61 -19.27
N GLY A 98 17.18 9.11 -19.72
CA GLY A 98 15.86 8.54 -19.43
C GLY A 98 15.19 9.03 -18.13
N ASP A 99 15.88 9.77 -17.26
CA ASP A 99 15.23 10.38 -16.10
C ASP A 99 14.32 11.56 -16.55
N PRO A 100 13.02 11.58 -16.16
CA PRO A 100 12.07 12.61 -16.58
C PRO A 100 12.43 14.05 -16.22
N VAL A 101 13.22 14.27 -15.16
CA VAL A 101 13.53 15.64 -14.68
C VAL A 101 14.31 16.43 -15.71
N ARG A 102 15.08 15.74 -16.56
CA ARG A 102 15.88 16.37 -17.61
C ARG A 102 15.02 17.13 -18.61
N GLU A 103 13.93 16.53 -19.06
CA GLU A 103 12.99 17.18 -19.98
C GLU A 103 12.06 18.14 -19.22
N ASN A 104 11.54 17.71 -18.07
CA ASN A 104 10.59 18.50 -17.28
C ASN A 104 11.19 19.83 -16.79
N LEU A 105 12.49 19.85 -16.48
CA LEU A 105 13.23 21.04 -16.02
C LEU A 105 14.31 21.49 -17.02
N ARG A 106 14.18 21.17 -18.32
CA ARG A 106 15.10 21.65 -19.36
C ARG A 106 15.20 23.18 -19.40
N GLU A 107 14.05 23.83 -19.29
CA GLU A 107 13.90 25.27 -19.07
C GLU A 107 13.16 25.46 -17.74
N GLY A 108 13.80 26.03 -16.72
CA GLY A 108 13.25 26.00 -15.35
C GLY A 108 13.41 27.29 -14.55
N LYS A 109 12.33 28.05 -14.48
CA LYS A 109 12.00 29.01 -13.41
C LYS A 109 10.49 28.96 -13.15
N ASN A 110 10.06 29.21 -11.92
CA ASN A 110 8.66 29.27 -11.50
C ASN A 110 7.85 27.98 -11.74
N LYS A 111 8.51 26.83 -11.94
CA LYS A 111 7.84 25.53 -12.03
C LYS A 111 7.59 24.98 -10.63
N LEU A 112 6.42 24.40 -10.41
CA LEU A 112 6.10 23.71 -9.16
C LEU A 112 6.93 22.44 -9.00
N VAL A 113 7.26 22.11 -7.76
CA VAL A 113 8.03 20.91 -7.43
C VAL A 113 7.61 20.36 -6.08
N ALA A 114 7.67 19.04 -5.92
CA ALA A 114 7.49 18.39 -4.61
C ALA A 114 8.47 17.24 -4.45
N GLY A 115 8.94 16.96 -3.24
CA GLY A 115 9.87 15.89 -2.95
C GLY A 115 9.60 15.20 -1.62
N VAL A 116 10.16 14.01 -1.46
CA VAL A 116 10.08 13.26 -0.19
C VAL A 116 11.38 12.54 0.10
N GLY A 117 12.16 13.05 1.07
CA GLY A 117 13.33 12.33 1.55
C GLY A 117 12.92 11.15 2.43
N VAL A 118 13.65 10.04 2.35
CA VAL A 118 13.45 8.83 3.16
C VAL A 118 14.77 8.35 3.72
N GLU A 119 14.84 8.18 5.04
CA GLU A 119 15.93 7.53 5.75
C GLU A 119 15.52 6.10 6.11
N TRP A 120 16.07 5.13 5.36
CA TRP A 120 15.66 3.73 5.41
C TRP A 120 15.93 3.08 6.78
N ALA A 121 17.05 3.42 7.43
CA ALA A 121 17.43 2.82 8.71
C ALA A 121 16.45 3.15 9.84
N THR A 122 15.83 4.34 9.83
CA THR A 122 14.96 4.83 10.91
C THR A 122 13.49 4.89 10.53
N ARG A 123 13.15 4.64 9.26
CA ARG A 123 11.82 4.86 8.65
C ARG A 123 11.38 6.33 8.71
N ARG A 124 12.30 7.27 8.89
CA ARG A 124 11.98 8.69 8.88
C ARG A 124 11.75 9.15 7.44
N ARG A 125 10.68 9.92 7.21
CA ARG A 125 10.43 10.58 5.94
C ARG A 125 9.90 11.99 6.13
N ASN A 126 10.42 12.92 5.34
CA ASN A 126 9.98 14.30 5.34
C ASN A 126 9.70 14.76 3.91
N LYS A 127 8.56 15.42 3.73
CA LYS A 127 8.15 16.03 2.48
C LYS A 127 8.62 17.48 2.41
N ILE A 128 8.91 17.91 1.20
CA ILE A 128 9.13 19.29 0.81
C ILE A 128 8.28 19.57 -0.44
N ALA A 129 7.76 20.79 -0.58
CA ALA A 129 7.21 21.28 -1.83
C ALA A 129 7.50 22.78 -1.96
N GLY A 130 7.44 23.26 -3.19
CA GLY A 130 7.91 24.59 -3.51
C GLY A 130 7.90 24.91 -4.99
N MET A 131 8.74 25.87 -5.35
CA MET A 131 8.93 26.33 -6.71
C MET A 131 10.41 26.33 -7.07
N VAL A 132 10.71 25.99 -8.32
CA VAL A 132 12.05 26.12 -8.91
C VAL A 132 12.38 27.61 -9.07
N ARG A 133 13.44 28.07 -8.40
CA ARG A 133 14.00 29.42 -8.61
C ARG A 133 14.93 29.45 -9.80
N ASN A 134 15.78 28.44 -9.91
CA ASN A 134 16.72 28.27 -11.00
C ASN A 134 17.05 26.80 -11.20
N VAL A 135 17.41 26.44 -12.42
CA VAL A 135 18.04 25.16 -12.75
C VAL A 135 19.17 25.43 -13.72
N ASP A 136 20.37 24.99 -13.36
CA ASP A 136 21.54 25.05 -14.21
C ASP A 136 21.98 23.63 -14.57
N TRP A 137 22.38 23.44 -15.83
CA TRP A 137 22.78 22.15 -16.37
C TRP A 137 24.22 22.23 -16.89
N ASP A 138 25.06 21.28 -16.48
CA ASP A 138 26.38 21.03 -17.05
C ASP A 138 26.47 19.54 -17.44
N GLY A 139 26.18 19.26 -18.71
CA GLY A 139 26.02 17.89 -19.20
C GLY A 139 24.89 17.15 -18.48
N THR A 140 25.24 16.13 -17.68
CA THR A 140 24.31 15.35 -16.85
C THR A 140 24.19 15.87 -15.42
N SER A 141 25.04 16.81 -15.01
CA SER A 141 24.99 17.40 -13.69
C SER A 141 23.99 18.56 -13.67
N MET A 142 23.18 18.59 -12.61
CA MET A 142 22.09 19.54 -12.41
C MET A 142 22.29 20.26 -11.07
N LYS A 143 22.24 21.59 -11.09
CA LYS A 143 22.07 22.40 -9.88
C LYS A 143 20.66 22.95 -9.85
N LEU A 144 19.83 22.44 -8.94
CA LEU A 144 18.44 22.82 -8.78
C LEU A 144 18.25 23.67 -7.52
N GLU A 145 17.80 24.91 -7.68
CA GLU A 145 17.54 25.83 -6.59
C GLU A 145 16.03 25.97 -6.36
N LEU A 146 15.59 25.68 -5.13
CA LEU A 146 14.17 25.63 -4.77
C LEU A 146 13.82 26.69 -3.72
N LYS A 147 12.71 27.38 -3.94
CA LYS A 147 11.99 28.09 -2.87
C LYS A 147 11.04 27.11 -2.21
N VAL A 148 11.28 26.76 -0.96
CA VAL A 148 10.37 25.92 -0.18
C VAL A 148 9.16 26.75 0.22
N THR A 149 7.98 26.17 0.06
CA THR A 149 6.70 26.76 0.48
C THR A 149 5.89 25.83 1.37
N GLN A 150 6.23 24.54 1.41
CA GLN A 150 5.56 23.57 2.26
C GLN A 150 6.54 22.50 2.73
N THR A 151 6.50 22.16 4.01
CA THR A 151 7.19 21.00 4.57
C THR A 151 6.29 20.22 5.52
N LEU A 152 6.48 18.90 5.54
CA LEU A 152 5.67 18.01 6.37
C LEU A 152 6.44 16.75 6.76
N GLY A 153 6.54 16.48 8.05
CA GLY A 153 7.00 15.18 8.56
C GLY A 153 5.86 14.17 8.49
N ASN A 154 6.12 13.00 7.90
CA ASN A 154 5.11 11.94 7.75
C ASN A 154 5.42 10.72 8.60
N CYS A 155 4.39 9.90 8.87
CA CYS A 155 4.51 8.73 9.73
C CYS A 155 5.43 7.64 9.12
N PRO A 156 6.07 6.79 9.96
CA PRO A 156 7.06 5.80 9.51
C PRO A 156 6.45 4.51 8.93
N LYS A 157 5.11 4.43 8.82
CA LYS A 157 4.44 3.20 8.38
C LYS A 157 4.84 2.81 6.97
N TYR A 158 4.89 1.50 6.74
CA TYR A 158 5.08 0.87 5.43
C TYR A 158 6.46 1.09 4.79
N ILE A 159 7.44 1.60 5.54
CA ILE A 159 8.83 1.69 5.11
C ILE A 159 9.57 0.45 5.62
N SER A 160 10.12 -0.35 4.71
CA SER A 160 11.04 -1.43 5.03
C SER A 160 12.37 -0.85 5.49
N VAL A 161 12.89 -1.33 6.63
CA VAL A 161 14.24 -0.96 7.07
C VAL A 161 15.25 -1.67 6.19
N ARG A 162 16.22 -0.92 5.68
CA ARG A 162 17.29 -1.41 4.82
C ARG A 162 18.61 -0.79 5.26
N THR A 163 19.68 -1.57 5.16
CA THR A 163 21.06 -1.06 5.20
C THR A 163 21.50 -0.90 3.76
N VAL A 164 21.78 0.35 3.35
CA VAL A 164 22.19 0.68 1.99
C VAL A 164 23.58 1.28 1.99
N GLU A 165 24.34 1.03 0.93
CA GLU A 165 25.67 1.58 0.70
C GLU A 165 25.80 2.20 -0.70
N PRO A 166 26.67 3.20 -0.87
CA PRO A 166 27.09 3.67 -2.18
C PRO A 166 27.51 2.54 -3.13
N SER A 167 27.11 2.64 -4.39
CA SER A 167 27.50 1.69 -5.43
C SER A 167 27.73 2.38 -6.77
N ALA A 168 28.65 1.85 -7.57
CA ALA A 168 28.89 2.35 -8.92
C ALA A 168 27.69 2.07 -9.82
N THR A 169 27.35 3.03 -10.69
CA THR A 169 26.24 2.91 -11.64
C THR A 169 26.77 2.71 -13.05
N SER A 170 25.98 2.03 -13.87
CA SER A 170 26.16 1.96 -15.32
C SER A 170 24.77 2.02 -15.95
N PRO A 171 24.14 3.22 -15.95
CA PRO A 171 22.75 3.37 -16.34
C PRO A 171 22.55 2.94 -17.80
N ARG A 172 21.55 2.09 -18.05
CA ARG A 172 21.16 1.68 -19.40
C ARG A 172 19.65 1.82 -19.57
N VAL A 173 19.24 2.69 -20.49
CA VAL A 173 17.84 2.84 -20.88
C VAL A 173 17.42 1.60 -21.67
N VAL A 174 16.55 0.77 -21.09
CA VAL A 174 16.00 -0.44 -21.74
C VAL A 174 14.78 -0.08 -22.56
N TYR A 175 13.89 0.71 -21.98
CA TYR A 175 12.69 1.22 -22.65
C TYR A 175 12.58 2.71 -22.39
N HIS A 176 12.25 3.48 -23.44
CA HIS A 176 11.94 4.91 -23.35
C HIS A 176 10.69 5.18 -24.19
N LYS A 177 9.56 5.27 -23.49
CA LYS A 177 8.22 5.40 -24.06
C LYS A 177 7.48 6.53 -23.32
N PRO A 178 7.91 7.80 -23.47
CA PRO A 178 7.31 8.92 -22.75
C PRO A 178 5.81 9.10 -23.03
N THR A 179 5.34 8.57 -24.16
CA THR A 179 3.93 8.43 -24.49
C THR A 179 3.68 7.04 -25.08
N LEU A 180 2.63 6.37 -24.60
CA LEU A 180 2.17 5.08 -25.12
C LEU A 180 1.02 5.26 -26.11
N GLY A 181 1.00 4.38 -27.12
CA GLY A 181 -0.17 4.18 -27.98
C GLY A 181 -1.30 3.47 -27.26
N LEU A 182 -2.51 3.52 -27.84
CA LEU A 182 -3.73 2.96 -27.24
C LEU A 182 -3.67 1.43 -27.02
N ASP A 183 -2.93 0.71 -27.88
CA ASP A 183 -2.86 -0.76 -27.86
C ASP A 183 -1.52 -1.29 -27.30
N GLU A 184 -0.63 -0.41 -26.84
CA GLU A 184 0.64 -0.85 -26.23
C GLU A 184 0.41 -1.36 -24.81
N GLN A 185 1.19 -2.35 -24.37
CA GLN A 185 1.16 -2.87 -23.00
C GLN A 185 2.56 -2.77 -22.37
N LEU A 186 2.63 -2.87 -21.04
CA LEU A 186 3.91 -3.01 -20.36
C LEU A 186 4.55 -4.37 -20.74
N PRO A 187 5.83 -4.39 -21.15
CA PRO A 187 6.56 -5.62 -21.36
C PRO A 187 6.60 -6.52 -20.11
N ALA A 188 6.69 -7.84 -20.32
CA ALA A 188 6.65 -8.82 -19.23
C ALA A 188 7.76 -8.60 -18.19
N ASP A 189 8.96 -8.20 -18.61
CA ASP A 189 10.07 -7.90 -17.71
C ASP A 189 9.84 -6.66 -16.84
N VAL A 190 9.07 -5.68 -17.34
CA VAL A 190 8.62 -4.51 -16.56
C VAL A 190 7.54 -4.92 -15.54
N VAL A 191 6.61 -5.80 -15.93
CA VAL A 191 5.60 -6.34 -15.00
C VAL A 191 6.26 -7.18 -13.90
N ASP A 192 7.24 -8.01 -14.24
CA ASP A 192 8.03 -8.79 -13.28
C ASP A 192 8.84 -7.88 -12.35
N PHE A 193 9.38 -6.77 -12.87
CA PHE A 193 10.03 -5.74 -12.06
C PHE A 193 9.06 -5.13 -11.03
N ILE A 194 7.85 -4.75 -11.44
CA ILE A 194 6.82 -4.24 -10.52
C ILE A 194 6.54 -5.27 -9.42
N HIS A 195 6.34 -6.55 -9.77
CA HIS A 195 5.99 -7.60 -8.82
C HIS A 195 7.11 -7.98 -7.83
N ARG A 196 8.39 -7.71 -8.14
CA ARG A 196 9.52 -8.03 -7.23
C ARG A 196 9.93 -6.89 -6.30
N THR A 197 9.24 -5.75 -6.33
CA THR A 197 9.57 -4.58 -5.51
C THR A 197 8.59 -4.37 -4.36
N ASP A 198 9.02 -3.66 -3.32
CA ASP A 198 8.22 -3.39 -2.11
C ASP A 198 7.99 -1.89 -1.86
N THR A 199 8.46 -1.04 -2.77
CA THR A 199 8.56 0.41 -2.59
C THR A 199 8.23 1.13 -3.90
N ILE A 200 7.34 2.11 -3.82
CA ILE A 200 7.09 3.07 -4.89
C ILE A 200 7.06 4.51 -4.36
N PHE A 201 7.36 5.46 -5.23
CA PHE A 201 7.08 6.88 -5.03
C PHE A 201 5.94 7.30 -5.93
N VAL A 202 4.97 8.01 -5.37
CA VAL A 202 3.78 8.49 -6.08
C VAL A 202 3.82 10.01 -6.15
N GLY A 203 3.81 10.52 -7.38
CA GLY A 203 3.72 11.93 -7.70
C GLY A 203 2.31 12.28 -8.12
N THR A 204 1.76 13.36 -7.57
CA THR A 204 0.41 13.82 -7.90
C THR A 204 0.42 15.32 -8.10
N THR A 205 -0.56 15.82 -8.84
CA THR A 205 -0.75 17.26 -9.07
C THR A 205 -2.14 17.66 -8.61
N TYR A 206 -2.26 18.86 -8.05
CA TYR A 206 -3.53 19.53 -7.82
C TYR A 206 -3.52 20.82 -8.62
N VAL A 207 -4.43 20.91 -9.59
CA VAL A 207 -4.69 22.14 -10.33
C VAL A 207 -5.87 22.84 -9.65
N ALA A 208 -5.62 24.05 -9.15
CA ALA A 208 -6.64 24.82 -8.48
C ALA A 208 -7.71 25.30 -9.45
N ASP A 209 -8.97 25.33 -8.98
CA ASP A 209 -10.00 26.11 -9.65
C ASP A 209 -9.64 27.61 -9.54
N PRO A 210 -9.73 28.40 -10.63
CA PRO A 210 -9.38 29.82 -10.58
C PRO A 210 -10.11 30.62 -9.49
N SER A 211 -11.34 30.23 -9.13
CA SER A 211 -12.11 30.88 -8.05
C SER A 211 -11.61 30.56 -6.64
N GLN A 212 -10.80 29.51 -6.50
CA GLN A 212 -10.28 29.03 -5.22
C GLN A 212 -8.75 29.15 -5.11
N GLU A 213 -8.06 29.59 -6.17
CA GLU A 213 -6.60 29.58 -6.27
C GLU A 213 -5.91 30.39 -5.15
N GLU A 214 -6.49 31.53 -4.75
CA GLU A 214 -5.96 32.34 -3.65
C GLU A 214 -5.93 31.57 -2.32
N LYS A 215 -6.95 30.74 -2.08
CA LYS A 215 -7.09 29.98 -0.84
C LYS A 215 -6.40 28.62 -0.90
N PHE A 216 -6.45 27.98 -2.06
CA PHE A 216 -5.94 26.64 -2.33
C PHE A 216 -5.17 26.66 -3.65
N PRO A 217 -3.92 27.14 -3.65
CA PRO A 217 -3.13 27.25 -4.87
C PRO A 217 -2.76 25.89 -5.46
N SER A 218 -2.51 25.88 -6.77
CA SER A 218 -2.01 24.71 -7.47
C SER A 218 -0.69 24.24 -6.85
N HIS A 219 -0.53 22.92 -6.69
CA HIS A 219 0.67 22.36 -6.07
C HIS A 219 0.92 20.93 -6.51
N LEU A 220 2.15 20.47 -6.31
CA LEU A 220 2.54 19.08 -6.52
C LEU A 220 2.63 18.34 -5.19
N GLY A 221 2.51 17.03 -5.24
CA GLY A 221 2.73 16.14 -4.12
C GLY A 221 3.66 15.00 -4.51
N THR A 222 4.58 14.64 -3.62
CA THR A 222 5.39 13.42 -3.73
C THR A 222 5.22 12.62 -2.45
N ASN A 223 4.96 11.33 -2.55
CA ASN A 223 4.76 10.48 -1.40
C ASN A 223 5.43 9.11 -1.58
N HIS A 224 5.85 8.52 -0.47
CA HIS A 224 6.31 7.14 -0.43
C HIS A 224 5.14 6.21 -0.12
N ARG A 225 5.00 5.13 -0.90
CA ARG A 225 4.12 4.00 -0.60
C ARG A 225 4.98 2.73 -0.58
N GLY A 226 4.79 1.91 0.44
CA GLY A 226 5.48 0.63 0.53
C GLY A 226 4.56 -0.45 1.06
N GLY A 227 5.04 -1.67 1.00
CA GLY A 227 4.28 -2.85 1.39
C GLY A 227 5.18 -4.05 1.58
N ARG A 228 4.62 -5.24 1.40
CA ARG A 228 5.43 -6.44 1.15
C ARG A 228 5.82 -6.46 -0.33
N VAL A 229 6.86 -7.23 -0.68
CA VAL A 229 7.26 -7.44 -2.08
C VAL A 229 6.03 -7.87 -2.90
N GLY A 230 5.77 -7.17 -4.01
CA GLY A 230 4.66 -7.44 -4.91
C GLY A 230 3.30 -6.88 -4.46
N PHE A 231 3.28 -5.91 -3.53
CA PHE A 231 2.04 -5.27 -3.07
C PHE A 231 1.32 -4.45 -4.16
N VAL A 232 2.05 -3.98 -5.17
CA VAL A 232 1.47 -3.41 -6.41
C VAL A 232 1.27 -4.55 -7.39
N ARG A 233 0.08 -4.61 -8.00
CA ARG A 233 -0.27 -5.59 -9.03
C ARG A 233 -0.50 -4.88 -10.36
N VAL A 234 -0.42 -5.61 -11.47
CA VAL A 234 -0.78 -5.11 -12.80
C VAL A 234 -2.03 -5.85 -13.27
N ARG A 235 -3.03 -5.12 -13.77
CA ARG A 235 -4.25 -5.69 -14.33
C ARG A 235 -3.94 -6.54 -15.58
N LYS A 236 -4.89 -7.38 -15.98
CA LYS A 236 -4.87 -8.19 -17.23
C LYS A 236 -4.76 -7.37 -18.50
N ASP A 237 -5.09 -6.08 -18.46
CA ASP A 237 -4.88 -5.16 -19.56
C ASP A 237 -3.38 -4.87 -19.82
N GLY A 238 -2.49 -5.27 -18.91
CA GLY A 238 -1.05 -5.08 -19.02
C GLY A 238 -0.58 -3.64 -18.82
N LEU A 239 -1.45 -2.71 -18.41
CA LEU A 239 -1.17 -1.27 -18.34
C LEU A 239 -1.53 -0.64 -16.99
N THR A 240 -2.56 -1.15 -16.33
CA THR A 240 -3.13 -0.53 -15.14
C THR A 240 -2.48 -1.09 -13.89
N LEU A 241 -1.71 -0.26 -13.21
CA LEU A 241 -1.16 -0.58 -11.89
C LEU A 241 -2.26 -0.42 -10.83
N VAL A 242 -2.34 -1.40 -9.94
CA VAL A 242 -3.28 -1.41 -8.81
C VAL A 242 -2.50 -1.20 -7.53
N VAL A 243 -2.63 -0.01 -6.94
CA VAL A 243 -1.92 0.38 -5.72
C VAL A 243 -2.90 0.36 -4.55
N PRO A 244 -2.77 -0.57 -3.58
CA PRO A 244 -3.64 -0.57 -2.41
C PRO A 244 -3.33 0.56 -1.44
N ASP A 245 -4.37 1.20 -0.90
CA ASP A 245 -4.23 2.26 0.10
C ASP A 245 -4.42 1.70 1.52
N TYR A 246 -3.31 1.64 2.27
CA TYR A 246 -3.30 1.17 3.65
C TYR A 246 -3.54 2.31 4.66
N SER A 247 -3.89 1.95 5.90
CA SER A 247 -4.22 2.93 6.96
C SER A 247 -3.07 3.89 7.33
N GLY A 248 -3.07 5.07 6.70
CA GLY A 248 -2.11 6.16 6.93
C GLY A 248 -2.52 7.20 7.99
N ASN A 249 -2.01 8.43 7.83
CA ASN A 249 -2.32 9.60 8.66
C ASN A 249 -3.63 10.31 8.31
N ARG A 250 -4.32 9.86 7.27
CA ARG A 250 -5.61 10.39 6.80
C ARG A 250 -5.59 11.85 6.33
N PHE A 251 -4.42 12.41 6.02
CA PHE A 251 -4.31 13.74 5.40
C PHE A 251 -4.86 13.76 3.97
N MET A 252 -4.88 12.60 3.31
CA MET A 252 -5.42 12.40 1.96
C MET A 252 -4.71 13.17 0.84
N ASN A 253 -3.51 13.73 1.04
CA ASN A 253 -2.85 14.55 -0.01
C ASN A 253 -2.82 13.87 -1.39
N SER A 254 -2.32 12.63 -1.50
CA SER A 254 -2.24 11.95 -2.80
C SER A 254 -3.63 11.62 -3.36
N LEU A 255 -4.54 11.12 -2.53
CA LEU A 255 -5.90 10.74 -2.95
C LEU A 255 -6.72 11.98 -3.36
N GLY A 256 -6.59 13.07 -2.60
CA GLY A 256 -7.27 14.34 -2.86
C GLY A 256 -6.77 15.02 -4.12
N ASN A 257 -5.46 14.97 -4.38
CA ASN A 257 -4.90 15.42 -5.66
C ASN A 257 -5.46 14.59 -6.82
N VAL A 258 -5.44 13.26 -6.72
CA VAL A 258 -6.02 12.37 -7.75
C VAL A 258 -7.52 12.63 -7.95
N GLN A 259 -8.26 12.88 -6.88
CA GLN A 259 -9.69 13.18 -6.94
C GLN A 259 -10.00 14.48 -7.69
N ALA A 260 -9.12 15.48 -7.59
CA ALA A 260 -9.27 16.78 -8.24
C ALA A 260 -8.62 16.82 -9.63
N THR A 261 -7.52 16.11 -9.84
CA THR A 261 -6.77 16.03 -11.08
C THR A 261 -6.36 14.57 -11.29
N PRO A 262 -7.03 13.82 -12.19
CA PRO A 262 -6.94 12.35 -12.28
C PRO A 262 -5.65 11.88 -12.98
N LEU A 263 -4.51 12.30 -12.46
CA LEU A 263 -3.17 12.01 -12.96
C LEU A 263 -2.26 11.60 -11.80
N ALA A 264 -1.38 10.62 -12.06
CA ALA A 264 -0.32 10.25 -11.12
C ALA A 264 0.94 9.78 -11.87
N GLY A 265 2.09 10.09 -11.30
CA GLY A 265 3.37 9.52 -11.63
C GLY A 265 3.74 8.44 -10.62
N ILE A 266 4.34 7.35 -11.06
CA ILE A 266 4.85 6.30 -10.20
C ILE A 266 6.32 6.06 -10.52
N THR A 267 7.15 5.97 -9.49
CA THR A 267 8.53 5.54 -9.63
C THR A 267 8.82 4.38 -8.72
N ILE A 268 9.43 3.35 -9.29
CA ILE A 268 9.73 2.08 -8.63
C ILE A 268 11.22 1.85 -8.74
N LEU A 269 11.87 1.44 -7.66
CA LEU A 269 13.29 1.08 -7.66
C LEU A 269 13.51 -0.30 -7.05
N ASP A 270 14.61 -0.93 -7.47
CA ASP A 270 15.14 -2.14 -6.84
C ASP A 270 16.51 -1.84 -6.21
N PHE A 271 16.61 -1.98 -4.89
CA PHE A 271 17.86 -1.76 -4.16
C PHE A 271 18.93 -2.81 -4.46
N SER A 272 18.56 -3.94 -5.08
CA SER A 272 19.47 -5.05 -5.36
C SER A 272 20.21 -4.84 -6.69
N THR A 273 19.49 -4.39 -7.73
CA THR A 273 20.05 -4.17 -9.07
C THR A 273 20.34 -2.70 -9.36
N GLY A 274 19.62 -1.79 -8.69
CA GLY A 274 19.61 -0.36 -8.98
C GLY A 274 18.77 0.03 -10.18
N ASP A 275 17.91 -0.86 -10.65
CA ASP A 275 17.00 -0.55 -11.73
C ASP A 275 15.91 0.41 -11.23
N ILE A 276 15.43 1.25 -12.14
CA ILE A 276 14.37 2.22 -11.89
C ILE A 276 13.37 2.22 -13.04
N LEU A 277 12.09 2.21 -12.68
CA LEU A 277 10.98 2.40 -13.59
C LEU A 277 10.31 3.72 -13.24
N TYR A 278 10.26 4.62 -14.22
CA TYR A 278 9.48 5.86 -14.17
C TYR A 278 8.20 5.67 -14.97
N LEU A 279 7.06 6.03 -14.42
CA LEU A 279 5.74 5.90 -15.04
C LEU A 279 4.97 7.21 -14.87
N THR A 280 4.16 7.57 -15.86
CA THR A 280 3.08 8.53 -15.73
C THR A 280 1.79 7.92 -16.24
N GLY A 281 0.65 8.34 -15.71
CA GLY A 281 -0.63 7.74 -16.05
C GLY A 281 -1.85 8.52 -15.57
N ARG A 282 -3.00 8.05 -16.04
CA ARG A 282 -4.31 8.45 -15.52
C ARG A 282 -4.57 7.74 -14.21
N ALA A 283 -5.04 8.45 -13.20
CA ALA A 283 -5.24 7.91 -11.86
C ALA A 283 -6.70 8.00 -11.43
N GLU A 284 -7.19 6.95 -10.78
CA GLU A 284 -8.54 6.86 -10.24
C GLU A 284 -8.52 6.22 -8.86
N ASN A 285 -9.28 6.78 -7.91
CA ASN A 285 -9.50 6.15 -6.62
C ASN A 285 -10.78 5.31 -6.67
N VAL A 286 -10.67 4.03 -6.32
CA VAL A 286 -11.78 3.06 -6.31
C VAL A 286 -12.03 2.62 -4.87
N PHE A 287 -13.30 2.57 -4.47
CA PHE A 287 -13.71 2.39 -3.07
C PHE A 287 -14.60 1.16 -2.89
N ASP A 288 -14.63 0.64 -1.65
CA ASP A 288 -15.60 -0.33 -1.15
C ASP A 288 -15.77 -1.54 -2.09
N GLN A 289 -17.01 -1.85 -2.49
CA GLN A 289 -17.30 -3.03 -3.31
C GLN A 289 -16.56 -3.01 -4.67
N PRO A 290 -16.60 -1.92 -5.47
CA PRO A 290 -15.78 -1.82 -6.68
C PRO A 290 -14.28 -2.09 -6.46
N ALA A 291 -13.73 -1.70 -5.29
CA ALA A 291 -12.33 -1.99 -4.98
C ALA A 291 -12.11 -3.48 -4.68
N ARG A 292 -13.05 -4.12 -3.96
CA ARG A 292 -13.03 -5.56 -3.66
C ARG A 292 -13.19 -6.42 -4.90
N ASP A 293 -13.95 -5.95 -5.89
CA ASP A 293 -14.13 -6.62 -7.18
C ASP A 293 -12.83 -6.65 -8.00
N ILE A 294 -11.91 -5.69 -7.77
CA ILE A 294 -10.60 -5.63 -8.42
C ILE A 294 -9.54 -6.38 -7.60
N MET A 295 -9.42 -6.05 -6.31
CA MET A 295 -8.46 -6.63 -5.40
C MET A 295 -9.17 -7.09 -4.13
N ASP A 296 -9.17 -8.41 -3.97
CA ASP A 296 -9.88 -9.08 -2.89
C ASP A 296 -9.61 -8.43 -1.52
N ARG A 297 -10.68 -8.25 -0.74
CA ARG A 297 -10.69 -7.70 0.63
C ARG A 297 -10.16 -6.26 0.77
N THR A 298 -9.97 -5.53 -0.32
CA THR A 298 -9.39 -4.17 -0.29
C THR A 298 -10.46 -3.11 -0.53
N ASN A 299 -10.62 -2.18 0.41
CA ASN A 299 -11.68 -1.15 0.36
C ASN A 299 -11.25 0.14 -0.35
N LEU A 300 -9.97 0.28 -0.67
CA LEU A 300 -9.46 1.48 -1.31
C LEU A 300 -8.24 1.14 -2.17
N LEU A 301 -8.37 1.43 -3.46
CA LEU A 301 -7.33 1.28 -4.46
C LEU A 301 -7.11 2.62 -5.15
N THR A 302 -5.88 2.91 -5.53
CA THR A 302 -5.59 3.86 -6.60
C THR A 302 -5.19 3.05 -7.82
N LEU A 303 -5.98 3.15 -8.88
CA LEU A 303 -5.63 2.62 -10.20
C LEU A 303 -4.81 3.66 -10.94
N VAL A 304 -3.72 3.24 -11.57
CA VAL A 304 -2.89 4.10 -12.43
C VAL A 304 -2.74 3.42 -13.78
N THR A 305 -3.52 3.87 -14.76
CA THR A 305 -3.41 3.41 -16.15
C THR A 305 -2.26 4.15 -16.82
N THR A 306 -1.20 3.42 -17.13
CA THR A 306 0.04 3.97 -17.66
C THR A 306 -0.19 4.63 -19.02
N THR A 307 0.28 5.87 -19.18
CA THR A 307 0.28 6.61 -20.45
C THR A 307 1.69 6.92 -20.96
N GLY A 308 2.72 6.66 -20.16
CA GLY A 308 4.13 6.78 -20.53
C GLY A 308 5.02 6.14 -19.49
N TYR A 309 6.17 5.61 -19.92
CA TYR A 309 7.16 5.03 -19.02
C TYR A 309 8.59 5.06 -19.57
N THR A 310 9.56 5.00 -18.65
CA THR A 310 10.97 4.78 -18.96
C THR A 310 11.53 3.77 -17.96
N PHE A 311 12.19 2.71 -18.46
CA PHE A 311 12.86 1.71 -17.63
C PHE A 311 14.36 1.80 -17.83
N VAL A 312 15.09 2.07 -16.75
CA VAL A 312 16.54 2.25 -16.75
C VAL A 312 17.17 1.27 -15.78
N GLN A 313 18.08 0.44 -16.29
CA GLN A 313 18.82 -0.51 -15.46
C GLN A 313 20.03 0.14 -14.79
N ASN A 314 20.39 -0.34 -13.59
CA ASN A 314 21.61 0.03 -12.87
C ASN A 314 21.84 1.56 -12.75
N ALA A 315 20.77 2.32 -12.48
CA ALA A 315 20.77 3.77 -12.42
C ALA A 315 20.89 4.33 -11.00
N VAL A 316 20.31 3.66 -10.00
CA VAL A 316 20.35 4.15 -8.60
C VAL A 316 21.78 4.03 -8.08
N PRO A 317 22.39 5.03 -7.41
CA PRO A 317 23.78 4.96 -6.94
C PRO A 317 23.93 4.39 -5.52
N VAL A 318 22.90 3.70 -5.02
CA VAL A 318 22.93 2.98 -3.74
C VAL A 318 22.39 1.57 -3.89
N ARG A 319 23.01 0.61 -3.21
CA ARG A 319 22.57 -0.80 -3.16
C ARG A 319 22.29 -1.21 -1.74
N GLN A 320 21.47 -2.24 -1.58
CA GLN A 320 21.41 -2.97 -0.33
C GLN A 320 22.75 -3.66 -0.06
N VAL A 321 23.25 -3.52 1.16
CA VAL A 321 24.52 -4.15 1.57
C VAL A 321 24.39 -5.67 1.46
N SER A 322 25.36 -6.31 0.79
CA SER A 322 25.39 -7.75 0.61
C SER A 322 25.33 -8.49 1.95
N GLY A 323 24.53 -9.56 2.02
CA GLY A 323 24.32 -10.33 3.25
C GLY A 323 23.31 -9.74 4.24
N THR A 324 22.80 -8.52 4.02
CA THR A 324 21.71 -7.96 4.82
C THR A 324 20.35 -8.27 4.18
N GLN A 325 19.29 -8.37 5.00
CA GLN A 325 17.92 -8.55 4.54
C GLN A 325 17.05 -7.35 4.92
N PRO A 326 16.12 -6.92 4.05
CA PRO A 326 15.19 -5.85 4.41
C PRO A 326 14.30 -6.34 5.56
N VAL A 327 14.04 -5.47 6.53
CA VAL A 327 13.08 -5.76 7.60
C VAL A 327 11.76 -5.06 7.25
N PRO A 328 10.71 -5.81 6.88
CA PRO A 328 9.42 -5.21 6.50
C PRO A 328 8.87 -4.32 7.62
N SER A 329 8.06 -3.33 7.25
CA SER A 329 7.32 -2.57 8.25
C SER A 329 6.36 -3.51 9.01
N PRO A 330 6.26 -3.42 10.34
CA PRO A 330 5.27 -4.21 11.09
C PRO A 330 3.82 -3.83 10.72
N TYR A 331 3.63 -2.68 10.08
CA TYR A 331 2.34 -2.23 9.57
C TYR A 331 1.98 -2.83 8.20
N SER A 332 2.94 -3.42 7.46
CA SER A 332 2.70 -3.92 6.10
C SER A 332 1.79 -5.16 6.12
N PRO A 333 0.56 -5.07 5.56
CA PRO A 333 -0.33 -6.21 5.49
C PRO A 333 0.24 -7.29 4.54
N PRO A 334 -0.29 -8.52 4.59
CA PRO A 334 -0.02 -9.54 3.57
C PRO A 334 -0.29 -9.01 2.15
N VAL A 335 0.44 -9.53 1.17
CA VAL A 335 0.18 -9.23 -0.24
C VAL A 335 -1.23 -9.73 -0.59
N ARG A 336 -1.98 -8.88 -1.30
CA ARG A 336 -3.28 -9.23 -1.85
C ARG A 336 -3.17 -9.25 -3.36
N TYR A 337 -3.74 -10.29 -3.96
CA TYR A 337 -3.77 -10.48 -5.40
C TYR A 337 -5.07 -9.93 -5.96
N LEU A 338 -5.06 -9.56 -7.24
CA LEU A 338 -6.25 -9.18 -7.96
C LEU A 338 -7.19 -10.37 -8.06
N VAL A 339 -8.50 -10.10 -8.10
CA VAL A 339 -9.52 -11.14 -8.28
C VAL A 339 -9.27 -11.92 -9.56
N GLU A 340 -8.82 -11.22 -10.61
CA GLU A 340 -8.54 -11.81 -11.91
C GLU A 340 -7.28 -12.70 -11.96
N GLU A 341 -6.43 -12.64 -10.92
CA GLU A 341 -5.26 -13.53 -10.76
C GLU A 341 -5.62 -14.87 -10.10
N LYS A 342 -6.80 -14.98 -9.48
CA LYS A 342 -7.25 -16.20 -8.79
C LYS A 342 -8.10 -17.09 -9.73
N PRO A 343 -8.02 -18.42 -9.58
CA PRO A 343 -9.03 -19.31 -10.17
C PRO A 343 -10.41 -19.01 -9.55
N LYS A 344 -11.47 -19.02 -10.36
CA LYS A 344 -12.85 -18.76 -9.87
C LYS A 344 -13.28 -19.88 -8.92
N GLY A 345 -13.54 -19.55 -7.65
CA GLY A 345 -14.19 -20.44 -6.69
C GLY A 345 -15.72 -20.49 -6.91
N ASN A 346 -16.34 -21.63 -6.58
CA ASN A 346 -17.76 -21.92 -6.80
C ASN A 346 -18.63 -21.54 -5.58
N VAL A 347 -18.86 -20.25 -5.30
CA VAL A 347 -19.88 -19.84 -4.34
C VAL A 347 -20.75 -18.73 -4.95
N GLU A 348 -22.07 -18.86 -4.81
CA GLU A 348 -23.03 -17.82 -5.17
C GLU A 348 -22.88 -16.59 -4.28
N ASP A 349 -22.90 -15.41 -4.90
CA ASP A 349 -22.69 -14.12 -4.25
C ASP A 349 -23.80 -13.83 -3.22
N GLY A 350 -23.44 -13.45 -1.99
CA GLY A 350 -24.39 -13.01 -0.94
C GLY A 350 -24.88 -14.06 0.07
N ALA A 351 -24.27 -15.25 0.15
CA ALA A 351 -24.60 -16.22 1.20
C ALA A 351 -24.26 -15.68 2.61
N THR A 352 -25.17 -15.87 3.57
CA THR A 352 -24.97 -15.48 4.97
C THR A 352 -24.94 -16.69 5.87
N LEU A 353 -24.35 -16.52 7.05
CA LEU A 353 -24.09 -17.56 8.04
C LEU A 353 -24.64 -17.08 9.39
N LEU A 354 -25.67 -17.74 9.89
CA LEU A 354 -26.21 -17.52 11.23
C LEU A 354 -25.46 -18.40 12.23
N LEU A 355 -24.93 -17.82 13.30
CA LEU A 355 -24.33 -18.59 14.38
C LEU A 355 -25.43 -19.42 15.07
N GLU A 356 -25.34 -20.74 14.94
CA GLU A 356 -26.33 -21.68 15.47
C GLU A 356 -25.90 -22.29 16.81
N ARG A 357 -24.61 -22.58 16.97
CA ARG A 357 -24.10 -23.25 18.17
C ARG A 357 -22.64 -22.91 18.44
N ILE A 358 -22.26 -22.85 19.71
CA ILE A 358 -20.88 -22.73 20.17
C ILE A 358 -20.57 -23.89 21.13
N GLN A 359 -19.56 -24.69 20.81
CA GLN A 359 -19.05 -25.74 21.70
C GLN A 359 -17.65 -25.37 22.20
N LEU A 360 -17.53 -25.03 23.48
CA LEU A 360 -16.24 -24.76 24.12
C LEU A 360 -15.52 -26.09 24.42
N HIS A 361 -14.28 -26.22 23.95
CA HIS A 361 -13.43 -27.40 24.20
C HIS A 361 -12.35 -27.12 25.24
N SER A 362 -11.84 -25.89 25.28
CA SER A 362 -10.92 -25.35 26.29
C SER A 362 -11.13 -23.84 26.44
N SER A 363 -10.33 -23.19 27.29
CA SER A 363 -10.34 -21.73 27.44
C SER A 363 -9.97 -20.96 26.16
N ASP A 364 -9.29 -21.62 25.22
CA ASP A 364 -8.77 -21.04 23.98
C ASP A 364 -9.16 -21.82 22.72
N LEU A 365 -10.01 -22.86 22.81
CA LEU A 365 -10.44 -23.67 21.67
C LEU A 365 -11.95 -23.90 21.72
N ALA A 366 -12.64 -23.62 20.61
CA ALA A 366 -14.07 -23.81 20.49
C ALA A 366 -14.48 -24.17 19.06
N THR A 367 -15.61 -24.85 18.90
CA THR A 367 -16.25 -25.07 17.60
C THR A 367 -17.48 -24.20 17.45
N PHE A 368 -17.48 -23.37 16.43
CA PHE A 368 -18.59 -22.49 16.07
C PHE A 368 -19.31 -23.11 14.89
N SER A 369 -20.61 -23.38 15.04
CA SER A 369 -21.46 -23.93 13.99
C SER A 369 -22.29 -22.82 13.38
N PHE A 370 -22.18 -22.64 12.08
CA PHE A 370 -22.84 -21.58 11.33
C PHE A 370 -23.82 -22.16 10.31
N ALA A 371 -25.12 -21.90 10.48
CA ALA A 371 -26.15 -22.31 9.56
C ALA A 371 -26.18 -21.35 8.34
N PRO A 372 -25.98 -21.84 7.11
CA PRO A 372 -25.98 -20.98 5.93
C PRO A 372 -27.40 -20.66 5.46
N SER A 373 -27.61 -19.47 4.89
CA SER A 373 -28.88 -19.05 4.31
C SER A 373 -29.24 -19.79 3.02
N THR A 374 -28.25 -20.35 2.35
CA THR A 374 -28.37 -21.18 1.15
C THR A 374 -27.52 -22.44 1.32
N HIS A 375 -27.79 -23.50 0.56
CA HIS A 375 -26.98 -24.72 0.67
C HIS A 375 -25.54 -24.45 0.20
N VAL A 376 -24.56 -24.69 1.08
CA VAL A 376 -23.13 -24.55 0.77
C VAL A 376 -22.50 -25.94 0.77
N GLY A 377 -22.09 -26.40 -0.42
CA GLY A 377 -21.34 -27.64 -0.55
C GLY A 377 -19.88 -27.44 -0.19
N VAL A 378 -19.37 -28.21 0.77
CA VAL A 378 -17.97 -28.17 1.18
C VAL A 378 -17.37 -29.57 1.11
N LYS A 379 -16.21 -29.70 0.46
CA LYS A 379 -15.47 -30.96 0.45
C LYS A 379 -14.52 -31.03 1.65
N PRO A 380 -14.29 -32.21 2.23
CA PRO A 380 -13.36 -32.36 3.34
C PRO A 380 -11.97 -31.80 3.03
N GLY A 381 -11.49 -30.89 3.87
CA GLY A 381 -10.21 -30.19 3.73
C GLY A 381 -10.33 -28.74 3.20
N GLN A 382 -11.49 -28.35 2.68
CA GLN A 382 -11.74 -26.97 2.27
C GLN A 382 -11.96 -26.03 3.45
N ALA A 383 -11.77 -24.73 3.21
CA ALA A 383 -11.90 -23.67 4.18
C ALA A 383 -13.00 -22.68 3.80
N ALA A 384 -13.74 -22.20 4.80
CA ALA A 384 -14.69 -21.13 4.64
C ALA A 384 -14.00 -19.78 4.87
N ILE A 385 -14.25 -18.83 3.96
CA ILE A 385 -13.83 -17.44 4.07
C ILE A 385 -15.05 -16.63 4.54
N ILE A 386 -14.94 -15.99 5.70
CA ILE A 386 -16.07 -15.36 6.38
C ILE A 386 -15.72 -13.92 6.75
N ASP A 387 -16.63 -13.00 6.45
CA ASP A 387 -16.56 -11.61 6.91
C ASP A 387 -17.14 -11.50 8.32
N MET A 388 -16.25 -11.36 9.30
CA MET A 388 -16.59 -11.28 10.72
C MET A 388 -16.75 -9.83 11.19
N SER A 389 -16.74 -8.85 10.29
CA SER A 389 -16.95 -7.43 10.63
C SER A 389 -18.22 -7.17 11.47
N PRO A 390 -19.36 -7.88 11.27
CA PRO A 390 -20.55 -7.68 12.11
C PRO A 390 -20.32 -8.01 13.60
N PHE A 391 -19.37 -8.91 13.93
CA PHE A 391 -19.11 -9.34 15.30
C PHE A 391 -18.12 -8.47 16.06
N VAL A 392 -17.32 -7.69 15.33
CA VAL A 392 -16.24 -6.85 15.89
C VAL A 392 -16.59 -5.36 15.90
N GLY A 393 -17.59 -4.96 15.11
CA GLY A 393 -18.07 -3.58 15.00
C GLY A 393 -17.17 -2.67 14.16
N ALA A 394 -17.69 -1.50 13.78
CA ALA A 394 -16.92 -0.49 13.07
C ALA A 394 -15.79 0.04 13.96
N ARG A 395 -14.57 0.07 13.42
CA ARG A 395 -13.40 0.45 14.18
C ARG A 395 -13.19 1.96 14.16
N GLU A 396 -12.92 2.55 15.31
CA GLU A 396 -12.44 3.92 15.38
C GLU A 396 -11.06 4.06 14.73
N TYR A 397 -10.83 5.16 14.02
CA TYR A 397 -9.54 5.44 13.44
C TYR A 397 -8.46 5.56 14.52
N ALA A 398 -7.33 4.88 14.29
CA ALA A 398 -6.12 5.05 15.07
C ALA A 398 -4.96 5.38 14.13
N HIS A 399 -4.24 6.46 14.43
CA HIS A 399 -3.09 6.84 13.60
C HIS A 399 -1.96 5.83 13.70
N MET A 400 -1.62 5.36 14.90
CA MET A 400 -0.58 4.36 15.18
C MET A 400 -1.16 3.24 16.05
N ALA A 401 -0.46 2.10 16.14
CA ALA A 401 -0.86 1.05 17.06
C ALA A 401 -0.69 1.56 18.49
N ARG A 402 -1.66 1.26 19.37
CA ARG A 402 -1.60 1.69 20.78
C ARG A 402 -0.55 0.89 21.57
N GLN A 403 -0.24 -0.32 21.13
CA GLN A 403 0.71 -1.24 21.75
C GLN A 403 1.55 -1.93 20.66
N ALA A 404 2.80 -2.24 20.99
CA ALA A 404 3.68 -3.01 20.10
C ALA A 404 3.10 -4.41 19.85
N GLY A 405 3.20 -4.89 18.61
CA GLY A 405 2.63 -6.17 18.17
C GLY A 405 1.17 -6.09 17.66
N GLN A 406 0.53 -4.92 17.76
CA GLN A 406 -0.83 -4.68 17.23
C GLN A 406 -0.85 -3.90 15.90
N GLU A 407 0.29 -3.72 15.25
CA GLU A 407 0.44 -2.90 14.04
C GLU A 407 -0.41 -3.42 12.87
N LEU A 408 -0.41 -4.74 12.67
CA LEU A 408 -1.22 -5.37 11.62
C LEU A 408 -2.72 -5.16 11.82
N SER A 409 -3.17 -4.96 13.06
CA SER A 409 -4.58 -4.76 13.36
C SER A 409 -5.13 -3.52 12.63
N LEU A 410 -4.31 -2.50 12.35
CA LEU A 410 -4.78 -1.27 11.69
C LEU A 410 -5.25 -1.46 10.25
N ASN A 411 -4.85 -2.56 9.61
CA ASN A 411 -5.25 -2.92 8.26
C ASN A 411 -6.07 -4.24 8.24
N ASP A 412 -6.51 -4.71 9.41
CA ASP A 412 -7.31 -5.93 9.53
C ASP A 412 -8.72 -5.65 9.01
N ASP A 413 -9.15 -6.45 8.04
CA ASP A 413 -10.43 -6.35 7.34
C ASP A 413 -11.57 -7.09 8.08
N GLY A 414 -11.26 -7.81 9.17
CA GLY A 414 -12.22 -8.65 9.87
C GLY A 414 -12.57 -9.95 9.13
N ILE A 415 -11.98 -10.22 7.96
CA ILE A 415 -12.24 -11.42 7.17
C ILE A 415 -11.29 -12.53 7.62
N ARG A 416 -11.80 -13.75 7.77
CA ARG A 416 -11.03 -14.90 8.23
C ARG A 416 -11.31 -16.11 7.37
N THR A 417 -10.26 -16.91 7.19
CA THR A 417 -10.32 -18.20 6.52
C THR A 417 -10.09 -19.27 7.57
N TRP A 418 -11.05 -20.18 7.73
CA TRP A 418 -10.95 -21.32 8.63
C TRP A 418 -11.31 -22.60 7.89
N THR A 419 -10.52 -23.65 8.07
CA THR A 419 -10.85 -24.99 7.59
C THR A 419 -12.19 -25.43 8.18
N VAL A 420 -13.08 -25.95 7.33
CA VAL A 420 -14.35 -26.52 7.77
C VAL A 420 -14.05 -27.87 8.41
N SER A 421 -14.21 -27.94 9.74
CA SER A 421 -13.93 -29.16 10.52
C SER A 421 -15.06 -30.19 10.44
N GLY A 422 -16.25 -29.78 10.02
CA GLY A 422 -17.38 -30.66 9.79
C GLY A 422 -18.58 -29.90 9.22
N GLN A 423 -19.61 -30.64 8.82
CA GLN A 423 -20.90 -30.08 8.43
C GLN A 423 -21.99 -30.87 9.14
N THR A 424 -22.93 -30.18 9.79
CA THR A 424 -24.05 -30.86 10.46
C THR A 424 -25.03 -31.44 9.43
N PRO A 425 -25.92 -32.36 9.82
CA PRO A 425 -26.99 -32.82 8.94
C PRO A 425 -27.92 -31.70 8.44
N SER A 426 -28.01 -30.58 9.17
CA SER A 426 -28.75 -29.37 8.76
C SER A 426 -27.98 -28.51 7.75
N GLY A 427 -26.75 -28.87 7.39
CA GLY A 427 -25.88 -28.13 6.49
C GLY A 427 -25.04 -27.04 7.16
N ALA A 428 -25.08 -26.91 8.49
CA ALA A 428 -24.31 -25.92 9.22
C ALA A 428 -22.81 -26.23 9.18
N LEU A 429 -22.01 -25.22 8.83
CA LEU A 429 -20.56 -25.32 8.75
C LEU A 429 -19.97 -25.27 10.15
N GLN A 430 -19.19 -26.27 10.52
CA GLN A 430 -18.48 -26.31 11.81
C GLN A 430 -17.05 -25.82 11.61
N LEU A 431 -16.66 -24.85 12.42
CA LEU A 431 -15.33 -24.23 12.39
C LEU A 431 -14.70 -24.37 13.78
N THR A 432 -13.67 -25.20 13.89
CA THR A 432 -12.90 -25.32 15.13
C THR A 432 -11.80 -24.26 15.17
N ILE A 433 -11.98 -23.28 16.06
CA ILE A 433 -11.19 -22.04 16.10
C ILE A 433 -10.43 -21.99 17.43
N ARG A 434 -9.13 -21.70 17.33
CA ARG A 434 -8.29 -21.35 18.48
C ARG A 434 -8.26 -19.83 18.68
N GLU A 435 -8.39 -19.37 19.91
CA GLU A 435 -8.23 -17.97 20.26
C GLU A 435 -6.77 -17.54 20.04
N LYS A 436 -6.57 -16.55 19.18
CA LYS A 436 -5.28 -15.84 19.10
C LYS A 436 -5.31 -14.67 20.09
N PRO A 437 -4.46 -14.65 21.13
CA PRO A 437 -4.38 -13.52 22.06
C PRO A 437 -4.11 -12.20 21.33
N GLY A 438 -4.91 -11.18 21.61
CA GLY A 438 -4.83 -9.88 20.94
C GLY A 438 -5.33 -9.88 19.49
N GLY A 439 -5.89 -11.00 19.00
CA GLY A 439 -6.47 -11.13 17.67
C GLY A 439 -7.79 -10.37 17.56
N TYR A 440 -7.96 -9.60 16.48
CA TYR A 440 -9.13 -8.72 16.30
C TYR A 440 -10.46 -9.48 16.31
N VAL A 441 -10.54 -10.60 15.60
CA VAL A 441 -11.76 -11.40 15.45
C VAL A 441 -11.89 -12.47 16.53
N THR A 442 -10.87 -13.30 16.72
CA THR A 442 -10.95 -14.47 17.61
C THR A 442 -11.17 -14.07 19.07
N SER A 443 -10.54 -12.99 19.56
CA SER A 443 -10.77 -12.56 20.94
C SER A 443 -12.20 -12.03 21.15
N ARG A 444 -12.85 -11.47 20.13
CA ARG A 444 -14.27 -11.06 20.22
C ARG A 444 -15.20 -12.26 20.19
N LEU A 445 -14.95 -13.24 19.33
CA LEU A 445 -15.70 -14.50 19.32
C LEU A 445 -15.69 -15.19 20.70
N PHE A 446 -14.50 -15.31 21.29
CA PHE A 446 -14.35 -15.92 22.61
C PHE A 446 -14.95 -15.05 23.73
N ALA A 447 -14.90 -13.72 23.62
CA ALA A 447 -15.60 -12.84 24.55
C ALA A 447 -17.13 -13.00 24.49
N ILE A 448 -17.69 -13.15 23.28
CA ILE A 448 -19.12 -13.47 23.08
C ILE A 448 -19.45 -14.81 23.74
N ALA A 449 -18.68 -15.86 23.42
CA ALA A 449 -18.91 -17.20 23.95
C ALA A 449 -18.89 -17.23 25.49
N ARG A 450 -17.87 -16.64 26.12
CA ARG A 450 -17.77 -16.56 27.59
C ARG A 450 -18.92 -15.76 28.20
N LYS A 451 -19.35 -14.67 27.56
CA LYS A 451 -20.48 -13.87 28.04
C LYS A 451 -21.80 -14.64 27.95
N MET A 452 -22.01 -15.41 26.88
CA MET A 452 -23.18 -16.29 26.72
C MET A 452 -23.18 -17.40 27.77
N GLU A 453 -22.04 -18.04 28.00
CA GLU A 453 -21.86 -19.06 29.03
C GLU A 453 -22.23 -18.54 30.43
N GLN A 454 -21.78 -17.33 30.77
CA GLN A 454 -22.06 -16.71 32.07
C GLN A 454 -23.52 -16.27 32.23
N MET A 455 -24.14 -15.74 31.18
CA MET A 455 -25.50 -15.19 31.27
C MET A 455 -26.58 -16.27 31.17
N MET A 456 -26.42 -17.24 30.27
CA MET A 456 -27.40 -18.28 30.01
C MET A 456 -26.72 -19.46 29.30
N PRO A 457 -26.21 -20.48 30.05
CA PRO A 457 -25.44 -21.58 29.46
C PRO A 457 -26.14 -22.31 28.31
N GLY A 458 -27.47 -22.44 28.37
CA GLY A 458 -28.27 -23.05 27.30
C GLY A 458 -28.20 -22.31 25.95
N LEU A 459 -27.79 -21.05 25.94
CA LEU A 459 -27.62 -20.25 24.72
C LEU A 459 -26.44 -20.73 23.88
N LEU A 460 -25.46 -21.44 24.46
CA LEU A 460 -24.37 -22.02 23.68
C LEU A 460 -24.84 -23.18 22.80
N GLU A 461 -25.87 -23.92 23.25
CA GLU A 461 -26.47 -25.04 22.52
C GLU A 461 -27.39 -24.56 21.39
N ASP A 462 -28.03 -23.39 21.55
CA ASP A 462 -28.80 -22.71 20.50
C ASP A 462 -28.59 -21.18 20.59
N THR A 463 -27.69 -20.66 19.75
CA THR A 463 -27.38 -19.22 19.69
C THR A 463 -28.29 -18.44 18.75
N ARG A 464 -29.21 -19.10 18.03
CA ARG A 464 -30.07 -18.45 17.03
C ARG A 464 -30.91 -17.30 17.58
N PRO A 465 -31.43 -17.33 18.83
CA PRO A 465 -32.15 -16.19 19.41
C PRO A 465 -31.31 -14.91 19.52
N ALA A 466 -29.98 -15.00 19.53
CA ALA A 466 -29.09 -13.83 19.54
C ALA A 466 -28.97 -13.16 18.16
N GLY A 467 -29.43 -13.81 17.08
CA GLY A 467 -29.45 -13.22 15.73
C GLY A 467 -28.07 -12.89 15.16
N LEU A 468 -27.02 -13.55 15.64
CA LEU A 468 -25.64 -13.24 15.25
C LEU A 468 -25.32 -13.80 13.87
N GLN A 469 -25.30 -12.93 12.86
CA GLN A 469 -25.10 -13.28 11.46
C GLN A 469 -23.82 -12.68 10.89
N VAL A 470 -23.16 -13.42 10.00
CA VAL A 470 -21.96 -13.02 9.25
C VAL A 470 -22.13 -13.37 7.77
N SER A 471 -21.25 -12.87 6.90
CA SER A 471 -21.31 -13.12 5.46
C SER A 471 -20.29 -14.18 5.06
N LEU A 472 -20.71 -15.17 4.26
CA LEU A 472 -19.80 -16.12 3.62
C LEU A 472 -19.25 -15.48 2.35
N VAL A 473 -17.94 -15.25 2.33
CA VAL A 473 -17.23 -14.67 1.18
C VAL A 473 -16.92 -15.75 0.14
N GLY A 474 -16.66 -16.99 0.58
CA GLY A 474 -16.41 -18.11 -0.32
C GLY A 474 -15.91 -19.38 0.38
N ILE A 475 -15.74 -20.43 -0.41
CA ILE A 475 -15.09 -21.69 -0.02
C ILE A 475 -13.81 -21.82 -0.85
N ASP A 476 -12.70 -22.07 -0.18
CA ASP A 476 -11.35 -22.12 -0.77
C ASP A 476 -10.61 -23.41 -0.36
N GLY A 477 -9.58 -23.77 -1.11
CA GLY A 477 -8.71 -24.93 -0.86
C GLY A 477 -8.86 -26.05 -1.89
N ASP A 478 -7.72 -26.42 -2.48
CA ASP A 478 -7.57 -27.58 -3.37
C ASP A 478 -7.21 -28.87 -2.62
N PHE A 479 -6.89 -28.75 -1.33
CA PHE A 479 -6.63 -29.89 -0.47
C PHE A 479 -7.94 -30.60 -0.17
N MET A 480 -8.26 -31.60 -0.98
CA MET A 480 -9.38 -32.50 -0.78
C MET A 480 -8.87 -33.85 -0.30
N LEU A 481 -9.46 -34.40 0.76
CA LEU A 481 -9.26 -35.81 1.06
C LEU A 481 -9.75 -36.63 -0.15
N PRO A 482 -9.00 -37.66 -0.60
CA PRO A 482 -9.44 -38.51 -1.70
C PRO A 482 -10.80 -39.12 -1.34
N SER A 483 -11.73 -39.12 -2.31
CA SER A 483 -13.06 -39.69 -2.10
C SER A 483 -12.93 -41.15 -1.67
N GLU A 484 -13.55 -41.51 -0.54
CA GLU A 484 -13.64 -42.88 -0.06
C GLU A 484 -14.35 -43.74 -1.13
N GLY A 485 -13.55 -44.40 -1.96
CA GLY A 485 -14.06 -45.09 -3.15
C GLY A 485 -13.02 -45.89 -3.93
N LYS A 486 -11.84 -46.15 -3.37
CA LYS A 486 -10.96 -47.23 -3.85
C LYS A 486 -10.57 -48.13 -2.68
N GLY A 487 -11.52 -48.95 -2.25
CA GLY A 487 -11.14 -50.27 -1.80
C GLY A 487 -10.63 -51.03 -3.02
N CYS A 488 -9.35 -51.40 -3.03
CA CYS A 488 -8.85 -52.56 -3.76
C CYS A 488 -7.49 -52.95 -3.17
N CYS A 489 -7.53 -54.05 -2.42
CA CYS A 489 -6.46 -55.02 -2.36
C CYS A 489 -5.77 -55.17 -3.72
N GLY A 490 -4.45 -55.16 -3.72
CA GLY A 490 -3.62 -55.33 -4.91
C GLY A 490 -2.18 -55.02 -4.58
N LEU A 491 -1.57 -55.85 -3.73
CA LEU A 491 -0.11 -55.92 -3.63
C LEU A 491 0.42 -56.35 -5.02
N PRO A 492 1.36 -55.63 -5.63
CA PRO A 492 2.14 -56.18 -6.72
C PRO A 492 3.19 -57.11 -6.12
N GLU A 493 3.01 -58.42 -6.28
CA GLU A 493 4.15 -59.33 -6.39
C GLU A 493 4.97 -58.86 -7.59
N GLU A 494 6.12 -58.23 -7.34
CA GLU A 494 7.32 -58.25 -8.18
C GLU A 494 8.33 -57.21 -7.68
N TRP A 495 9.08 -57.58 -6.64
CA TRP A 495 10.44 -57.06 -6.44
C TRP A 495 11.32 -58.23 -6.02
N GLY A 496 11.93 -58.85 -7.03
CA GLY A 496 13.02 -59.79 -6.86
C GLY A 496 14.19 -59.09 -6.14
N LEU A 497 14.57 -59.65 -5.00
CA LEU A 497 15.82 -59.35 -4.31
C LEU A 497 17.02 -59.69 -5.21
N PRO A 498 18.03 -58.81 -5.32
CA PRO A 498 19.39 -59.26 -5.55
C PRO A 498 20.07 -59.49 -4.19
N ARG A 499 20.50 -60.73 -3.98
CA ARG A 499 21.53 -61.08 -3.00
C ARG A 499 22.85 -60.43 -3.43
N PHE A 500 23.43 -59.59 -2.57
CA PHE A 500 24.77 -59.69 -1.95
C PHE A 500 25.20 -58.33 -1.41
#